data_AF-A0A2H3BYQ3-F1
#
_entry.id   AF-A0A2H3BYQ3-F1
#
_cell.length_a   1.000
_cell.length_b   1.000
_cell.length_c   1.000
_cell.angle_alpha   90.00
_cell.angle_beta   90.00
_cell.angle_gamma   90.00
#
_symmetry.space_group_name_H-M   'P 1'
#
loop_
_entity.id
_entity.type
_entity.pdbx_description
1 polymer ?
#
loop_
_entity_poly.entity_id
_entity_poly.type
_entity_poly.pdbx_seq_one_letter_code
_entity_poly.pdbx_strand_id
1 'polypeptide(L)'
;MKTSTPKTLRSIPFDQILAMPYELPDPRNTTSLPIADEAYPYNKFAGTGETPSILPAGSATPFTNAAYPRLYVPWNHLTAGFPKDLRNDIAASPDKFLAGLPYGAGPKWYADNPRADLLLKEFLDGLDFPDKGAITVFYPVEEKEGEKGRKEGRNRKSAFDKPWPLVITGISDDFMKFLVWQQCFPISSRVVWNFVPFNPKALPWVISAYQGNVVRNDQSLIAEALACLKMAVWRDIPLQILVKRITQAQGKSGNPVELTVKMTQSWRLVYTETKNLDNDKGEVLLLIGEPITEDLDLHRALAAHIRRLRVRVNYQRLLNVDKIIGCDWCKNQDHSSHACPFPGIDSAARMVWPNH
;
A
#
# COMPACT_ATOMS: atom_id res chain seq x y z
N MET A 1 16.97 9.09 35.16
CA MET A 1 16.01 8.17 34.50
C MET A 1 16.61 6.78 34.49
N LYS A 2 15.99 5.81 35.20
CA LYS A 2 16.46 4.42 35.25
C LYS A 2 16.04 3.72 33.96
N THR A 3 17.01 3.30 33.16
CA THR A 3 16.83 2.47 31.96
C THR A 3 16.35 1.08 32.38
N SER A 4 15.12 0.71 32.03
CA SER A 4 14.60 -0.64 32.25
C SER A 4 15.13 -1.56 31.15
N THR A 5 15.85 -2.60 31.57
CA THR A 5 16.22 -3.72 30.70
C THR A 5 14.97 -4.50 30.28
N PRO A 6 14.90 -4.97 29.02
CA PRO A 6 13.75 -5.74 28.54
C PRO A 6 13.73 -7.09 29.25
N LYS A 7 12.63 -7.36 29.99
CA LYS A 7 12.38 -8.65 30.61
C LYS A 7 12.31 -9.72 29.53
N THR A 8 13.21 -10.70 29.59
CA THR A 8 13.17 -11.93 28.81
C THR A 8 11.86 -12.65 29.14
N LEU A 9 10.89 -12.58 28.23
CA LEU A 9 9.60 -13.26 28.34
C LEU A 9 9.84 -14.77 28.29
N ARG A 10 9.40 -15.47 29.35
CA ARG A 10 9.44 -16.93 29.43
C ARG A 10 8.65 -17.53 28.25
N SER A 11 9.29 -18.44 27.52
CA SER A 11 8.66 -19.22 26.46
C SER A 11 7.47 -19.99 27.02
N ILE A 12 6.29 -19.81 26.43
CA ILE A 12 5.10 -20.59 26.74
C ILE A 12 5.38 -22.05 26.33
N PRO A 13 5.19 -23.06 27.21
CA PRO A 13 5.41 -24.46 26.86
C PRO A 13 4.51 -24.89 25.68
N PHE A 14 5.10 -25.60 24.71
CA PHE A 14 4.44 -26.07 23.49
C PHE A 14 3.15 -26.87 23.79
N ASP A 15 3.14 -27.61 24.88
CA ASP A 15 2.04 -28.51 25.27
C ASP A 15 0.77 -27.76 25.74
N GLN A 16 0.89 -26.51 26.18
CA GLN A 16 -0.27 -25.69 26.56
C GLN A 16 -0.95 -25.01 25.36
N ILE A 17 -0.32 -25.02 24.18
CA ILE A 17 -0.85 -24.39 22.96
C ILE A 17 -1.92 -25.28 22.31
N LEU A 18 -1.86 -26.59 22.53
CA LEU A 18 -2.72 -27.61 21.89
C LEU A 18 -3.93 -28.04 22.73
N ALA A 19 -4.15 -27.45 23.91
CA ALA A 19 -5.04 -28.00 24.94
C ALA A 19 -6.55 -27.71 24.77
N MET A 20 -7.02 -27.20 23.63
CA MET A 20 -8.47 -27.06 23.36
C MET A 20 -8.82 -27.47 21.93
N PRO A 21 -9.80 -28.38 21.73
CA PRO A 21 -10.28 -28.71 20.39
C PRO A 21 -11.03 -27.49 19.84
N TYR A 22 -10.38 -26.76 18.94
CA TYR A 22 -11.02 -25.72 18.12
C TYR A 22 -11.37 -26.34 16.78
N GLU A 23 -12.66 -26.36 16.45
CA GLU A 23 -13.13 -26.81 15.15
C GLU A 23 -12.84 -25.73 14.10
N LEU A 24 -12.07 -26.08 13.07
CA LEU A 24 -11.78 -25.16 11.97
C LEU A 24 -13.06 -24.93 11.18
N PRO A 25 -13.43 -23.67 10.86
CA PRO A 25 -14.55 -23.42 9.96
C PRO A 25 -14.24 -23.93 8.56
N ASP A 26 -15.28 -24.07 7.72
CA ASP A 26 -15.07 -24.35 6.30
C ASP A 26 -14.31 -23.17 5.65
N PRO A 27 -13.10 -23.36 5.10
CA PRO A 27 -12.31 -22.31 4.46
C PRO A 27 -12.97 -21.74 3.19
N ARG A 28 -13.93 -22.47 2.60
CA ARG A 28 -14.72 -22.04 1.44
C ARG A 28 -15.96 -21.24 1.82
N ASN A 29 -16.36 -21.27 3.10
CA ASN A 29 -17.48 -20.48 3.53
C ASN A 29 -17.10 -18.99 3.52
N THR A 30 -17.58 -18.27 2.50
CA THR A 30 -17.39 -16.83 2.33
C THR A 30 -18.61 -16.02 2.76
N THR A 31 -19.60 -16.64 3.41
CA THR A 31 -20.78 -15.91 3.89
C THR A 31 -20.32 -14.79 4.83
N SER A 32 -20.59 -13.54 4.45
CA SER A 32 -20.16 -12.33 5.17
C SER A 32 -18.64 -12.08 5.21
N LEU A 33 -17.85 -12.70 4.32
CA LEU A 33 -16.42 -12.41 4.14
C LEU A 33 -16.18 -11.72 2.78
N PRO A 34 -15.17 -10.83 2.69
CA PRO A 34 -14.23 -10.42 3.75
C PRO A 34 -14.81 -9.39 4.74
N ILE A 35 -14.49 -9.50 6.03
CA ILE A 35 -15.07 -8.66 7.11
C ILE A 35 -14.58 -7.19 7.13
N ALA A 36 -13.49 -6.88 6.42
CA ALA A 36 -12.79 -5.60 6.51
C ALA A 36 -13.00 -4.74 5.25
N ASP A 37 -14.15 -4.84 4.60
CA ASP A 37 -14.38 -4.17 3.31
C ASP A 37 -14.39 -2.63 3.44
N GLU A 38 -14.93 -2.09 4.53
CA GLU A 38 -14.89 -0.64 4.80
C GLU A 38 -13.47 -0.12 5.06
N ALA A 39 -12.61 -0.95 5.67
CA ALA A 39 -11.21 -0.63 5.94
C ALA A 39 -10.32 -0.84 4.69
N TYR A 40 -10.77 -1.63 3.73
CA TYR A 40 -10.03 -1.99 2.53
C TYR A 40 -9.74 -0.73 1.68
N PRO A 41 -8.45 -0.33 1.55
CA PRO A 41 -8.13 0.98 0.99
C PRO A 41 -8.34 1.05 -0.53
N TYR A 42 -8.25 -0.09 -1.24
CA TYR A 42 -8.24 -0.12 -2.70
C TYR A 42 -9.63 -0.13 -3.36
N ASN A 43 -10.71 -0.30 -2.60
CA ASN A 43 -12.09 -0.14 -3.11
C ASN A 43 -12.62 1.30 -3.00
N LYS A 44 -11.84 2.21 -2.43
CA LYS A 44 -12.24 3.60 -2.23
C LYS A 44 -11.97 4.41 -3.49
N PHE A 45 -12.76 5.45 -3.72
CA PHE A 45 -12.54 6.40 -4.81
C PHE A 45 -12.25 7.79 -4.25
N ALA A 46 -11.46 8.56 -4.97
CA ALA A 46 -11.34 9.99 -4.78
C ALA A 46 -12.72 10.67 -4.89
N GLY A 47 -12.92 11.72 -4.11
CA GLY A 47 -14.19 12.45 -4.03
C GLY A 47 -15.30 11.73 -3.25
N THR A 48 -15.00 10.59 -2.61
CA THR A 48 -15.98 9.84 -1.80
C THR A 48 -15.73 10.00 -0.29
N GLY A 49 -16.79 9.91 0.50
CA GLY A 49 -16.77 10.13 1.95
C GLY A 49 -17.40 11.47 2.35
N GLU A 50 -16.96 12.01 3.48
CA GLU A 50 -17.40 13.33 3.95
C GLU A 50 -16.82 14.43 3.04
N THR A 51 -17.70 15.13 2.32
CA THR A 51 -17.31 16.27 1.49
C THR A 51 -16.79 17.40 2.39
N PRO A 52 -15.63 18.00 2.06
CA PRO A 52 -15.12 19.17 2.78
C PRO A 52 -16.16 20.29 2.83
N SER A 53 -16.24 20.97 3.97
CA SER A 53 -17.12 22.13 4.16
C SER A 53 -16.77 23.32 3.26
N ILE A 54 -15.51 23.39 2.81
CA ILE A 54 -14.98 24.44 1.95
C ILE A 54 -14.43 23.78 0.68
N LEU A 55 -14.89 24.27 -0.47
CA LEU A 55 -14.42 23.88 -1.79
C LEU A 55 -13.82 25.09 -2.50
N PRO A 56 -12.90 24.90 -3.46
CA PRO A 56 -12.39 26.01 -4.23
C PRO A 56 -13.49 26.66 -5.07
N ALA A 57 -13.47 27.99 -5.17
CA ALA A 57 -14.39 28.75 -6.04
C ALA A 57 -13.98 28.68 -7.52
N GLY A 58 -12.75 28.22 -7.80
CA GLY A 58 -12.19 28.05 -9.12
C GLY A 58 -10.74 27.58 -9.06
N SER A 59 -10.08 27.57 -10.22
CA SER A 59 -8.64 27.35 -10.31
C SER A 59 -8.08 28.05 -11.53
N ALA A 60 -6.90 28.64 -11.40
CA ALA A 60 -6.12 29.14 -12.54
C ALA A 60 -5.65 28.00 -13.46
N THR A 61 -5.59 26.77 -12.93
CA THR A 61 -5.17 25.57 -13.68
C THR A 61 -6.36 24.62 -13.82
N PRO A 62 -6.83 24.32 -15.05
CA PRO A 62 -7.92 23.37 -15.22
C PRO A 62 -7.47 21.98 -14.77
N PHE A 63 -8.35 21.28 -14.05
CA PHE A 63 -8.21 19.87 -13.73
C PHE A 63 -9.58 19.20 -13.80
N THR A 64 -9.59 17.88 -13.99
CA THR A 64 -10.83 17.12 -14.09
C THR A 64 -11.37 16.76 -12.71
N ASN A 65 -12.68 16.87 -12.50
CA ASN A 65 -13.39 16.34 -11.31
C ASN A 65 -13.72 14.85 -11.43
N ALA A 66 -12.96 14.10 -12.24
CA ALA A 66 -13.19 12.67 -12.41
C ALA A 66 -12.86 11.90 -11.12
N ALA A 67 -13.70 10.94 -10.76
CA ALA A 67 -13.46 10.05 -9.63
C ALA A 67 -12.46 8.96 -10.05
N TYR A 68 -11.27 8.97 -9.45
CA TYR A 68 -10.25 7.94 -9.63
C TYR A 68 -10.20 7.00 -8.42
N PRO A 69 -9.75 5.75 -8.58
CA PRO A 69 -9.47 4.88 -7.43
C PRO A 69 -8.52 5.56 -6.45
N ARG A 70 -8.78 5.40 -5.16
CA ARG A 70 -7.99 6.03 -4.11
C ARG A 70 -6.59 5.42 -4.07
N LEU A 71 -5.59 6.27 -4.13
CA LEU A 71 -4.21 5.94 -3.90
C LEU A 71 -3.96 5.63 -2.42
N TYR A 72 -3.38 4.46 -2.17
CA TYR A 72 -2.93 4.00 -0.87
C TYR A 72 -1.47 3.57 -0.97
N VAL A 73 -0.60 4.38 -0.35
CA VAL A 73 0.83 4.12 -0.28
C VAL A 73 1.19 3.87 1.19
N PRO A 74 1.66 2.67 1.56
CA PRO A 74 2.08 2.38 2.94
C PRO A 74 3.17 3.33 3.42
N TRP A 75 3.19 3.63 4.72
CA TRP A 75 4.15 4.53 5.37
C TRP A 75 5.59 4.22 4.98
N ASN A 76 5.98 2.95 5.03
CA ASN A 76 7.33 2.49 4.74
C ASN A 76 7.71 2.57 3.26
N HIS A 77 6.73 2.73 2.36
CA HIS A 77 6.96 3.00 0.95
C HIS A 77 7.02 4.50 0.70
N LEU A 78 6.05 5.24 1.25
CA LEU A 78 5.93 6.69 1.11
C LEU A 78 7.17 7.44 1.65
N THR A 79 7.74 6.95 2.76
CA THR A 79 8.90 7.58 3.42
C THR A 79 10.22 6.88 3.17
N ALA A 80 10.28 5.97 2.18
CA ALA A 80 11.44 5.09 1.99
C ALA A 80 12.76 5.82 1.68
N GLY A 81 12.69 7.02 1.10
CA GLY A 81 13.85 7.85 0.78
C GLY A 81 14.06 9.04 1.72
N PHE A 82 13.28 9.15 2.80
CA PHE A 82 13.34 10.32 3.68
C PHE A 82 14.49 10.19 4.68
N PRO A 83 15.17 11.29 5.02
CA PRO A 83 16.05 11.33 6.19
C PRO A 83 15.31 10.90 7.46
N LYS A 84 16.04 10.21 8.34
CA LYS A 84 15.47 9.72 9.60
C LYS A 84 14.82 10.82 10.44
N ASP A 85 15.43 11.99 10.54
CA ASP A 85 14.91 13.10 11.35
C ASP A 85 13.59 13.64 10.80
N LEU A 86 13.53 13.91 9.49
CA LEU A 86 12.29 14.30 8.82
C LEU A 86 11.19 13.24 8.97
N ARG A 87 11.55 11.95 8.86
CA ARG A 87 10.60 10.86 9.06
C ARG A 87 10.05 10.84 10.50
N ASN A 88 10.88 11.14 11.49
CA ASN A 88 10.44 11.24 12.89
C ASN A 88 9.54 12.46 13.11
N ASP A 89 9.87 13.61 12.53
CA ASP A 89 9.08 14.84 12.63
C ASP A 89 7.68 14.64 12.03
N ILE A 90 7.61 14.04 10.83
CA ILE A 90 6.35 13.69 10.20
C ILE A 90 5.58 12.64 11.03
N ALA A 91 6.27 11.66 11.61
CA ALA A 91 5.59 10.66 12.44
C ALA A 91 5.03 11.26 13.75
N ALA A 92 5.66 12.31 14.29
CA ALA A 92 5.24 12.99 15.50
C ALA A 92 4.07 13.97 15.27
N SER A 93 3.88 14.48 14.06
CA SER A 93 2.79 15.41 13.72
C SER A 93 2.32 15.22 12.27
N PRO A 94 1.78 14.03 11.92
CA PRO A 94 1.48 13.68 10.53
C PRO A 94 0.44 14.58 9.87
N ASP A 95 -0.45 15.18 10.66
CA ASP A 95 -1.48 16.14 10.30
C ASP A 95 -0.94 17.50 9.82
N LYS A 96 0.35 17.80 10.07
CA LYS A 96 0.99 19.03 9.59
C LYS A 96 1.65 18.89 8.21
N PHE A 97 1.67 17.68 7.68
CA PHE A 97 2.37 17.34 6.45
C PHE A 97 1.43 16.64 5.47
N LEU A 98 1.62 16.91 4.18
CA LEU A 98 0.92 16.21 3.11
C LEU A 98 1.92 15.76 2.04
N ALA A 99 1.73 14.56 1.50
CA ALA A 99 2.57 14.05 0.41
C ALA A 99 1.96 14.43 -0.94
N GLY A 100 2.72 15.13 -1.78
CA GLY A 100 2.41 15.33 -3.20
C GLY A 100 3.15 14.31 -4.06
N LEU A 101 2.42 13.38 -4.68
CA LEU A 101 2.95 12.29 -5.48
C LEU A 101 2.65 12.50 -6.96
N PRO A 102 3.66 12.80 -7.80
CA PRO A 102 3.46 12.82 -9.23
C PRO A 102 3.17 11.40 -9.74
N TYR A 103 2.27 11.28 -10.72
CA TYR A 103 2.08 10.01 -11.42
C TYR A 103 3.35 9.65 -12.21
N GLY A 104 3.81 8.41 -12.07
CA GLY A 104 5.10 7.97 -12.61
C GLY A 104 6.31 8.49 -11.84
N ALA A 105 6.13 9.07 -10.65
CA ALA A 105 7.21 9.57 -9.82
C ALA A 105 8.33 8.52 -9.63
N GLY A 106 9.57 8.92 -9.87
CA GLY A 106 10.74 8.08 -9.70
C GLY A 106 12.00 8.85 -10.05
N PRO A 107 13.19 8.25 -9.87
CA PRO A 107 14.45 8.93 -10.14
C PRO A 107 14.52 9.59 -11.53
N LYS A 108 13.96 8.95 -12.56
CA LYS A 108 13.92 9.52 -13.92
C LYS A 108 13.01 10.75 -13.99
N TRP A 109 11.81 10.66 -13.44
CA TRP A 109 10.85 11.78 -13.47
C TRP A 109 11.43 13.03 -12.80
N TYR A 110 12.15 12.85 -11.68
CA TYR A 110 12.79 13.97 -10.98
C TYR A 110 14.03 14.52 -11.66
N ALA A 111 14.79 13.69 -12.37
CA ALA A 111 15.86 14.17 -13.25
C ALA A 111 15.30 15.02 -14.40
N ASP A 112 14.15 14.60 -14.95
CA ASP A 112 13.45 15.30 -16.03
C ASP A 112 12.67 16.54 -15.51
N ASN A 113 12.38 16.61 -14.19
CA ASN A 113 11.62 17.69 -13.53
C ASN A 113 12.34 18.19 -12.25
N PRO A 114 13.51 18.85 -12.36
CA PRO A 114 14.32 19.25 -11.22
C PRO A 114 13.70 20.36 -10.35
N ARG A 115 12.61 21.00 -10.82
CA ARG A 115 11.86 22.07 -10.12
C ARG A 115 10.41 21.68 -9.86
N ALA A 116 10.15 20.39 -9.68
CA ALA A 116 8.82 19.86 -9.40
C ALA A 116 8.19 20.43 -8.10
N ASP A 117 9.03 20.80 -7.12
CA ASP A 117 8.63 21.54 -5.93
C ASP A 117 7.94 22.86 -6.27
N LEU A 118 8.54 23.65 -7.16
CA LEU A 118 7.94 24.90 -7.64
C LEU A 118 6.69 24.65 -8.45
N LEU A 119 6.70 23.68 -9.37
CA LEU A 119 5.52 23.35 -10.18
C LEU A 119 4.33 22.95 -9.33
N LEU A 120 4.55 22.14 -8.29
CA LEU A 120 3.51 21.78 -7.33
C LEU A 120 3.06 23.00 -6.53
N LYS A 121 3.99 23.85 -6.08
CA LYS A 121 3.66 25.06 -5.33
C LYS A 121 2.80 26.02 -6.17
N GLU A 122 3.19 26.30 -7.41
CA GLU A 122 2.45 27.16 -8.34
C GLU A 122 1.03 26.63 -8.57
N PHE A 123 0.88 25.31 -8.73
CA PHE A 123 -0.44 24.70 -8.84
C PHE A 123 -1.30 24.94 -7.59
N LEU A 124 -0.73 24.70 -6.40
CA LEU A 124 -1.45 24.90 -5.13
C LEU A 124 -1.81 26.39 -4.91
N ASP A 125 -0.90 27.30 -5.26
CA ASP A 125 -1.14 28.75 -5.22
C ASP A 125 -2.22 29.17 -6.23
N GLY A 126 -2.40 28.45 -7.33
CA GLY A 126 -3.42 28.71 -8.36
C GLY A 126 -4.84 28.23 -8.04
N LEU A 127 -5.04 27.39 -7.02
CA LEU A 127 -6.39 26.96 -6.59
C LEU A 127 -7.12 28.11 -5.87
N ASP A 128 -8.31 28.53 -6.26
CA ASP A 128 -8.99 29.63 -5.56
C ASP A 128 -9.66 29.11 -4.28
N PHE A 129 -8.93 29.13 -3.16
CA PHE A 129 -9.35 28.58 -1.87
C PHE A 129 -9.18 29.61 -0.75
N PRO A 130 -10.18 29.83 0.13
CA PRO A 130 -10.21 30.97 1.07
C PRO A 130 -9.03 31.08 2.03
N ASP A 131 -8.63 29.96 2.63
CA ASP A 131 -7.43 29.87 3.47
C ASP A 131 -6.67 28.60 3.10
N LYS A 132 -5.45 28.79 2.59
CA LYS A 132 -4.54 27.72 2.23
C LYS A 132 -3.42 27.50 3.25
N GLY A 133 -3.23 28.44 4.17
CA GLY A 133 -2.03 28.57 4.97
C GLY A 133 -0.79 29.05 4.19
N ALA A 134 0.35 29.10 4.87
CA ALA A 134 1.66 29.48 4.33
C ALA A 134 2.37 28.28 3.68
N ILE A 135 1.85 27.85 2.53
CA ILE A 135 2.31 26.62 1.86
C ILE A 135 3.79 26.68 1.52
N THR A 136 4.50 25.64 1.95
CA THR A 136 5.86 25.33 1.53
C THR A 136 5.88 23.92 0.92
N VAL A 137 6.61 23.76 -0.17
CA VAL A 137 6.82 22.47 -0.84
C VAL A 137 8.32 22.23 -0.93
N PHE A 138 8.78 21.05 -0.56
CA PHE A 138 10.21 20.73 -0.64
C PHE A 138 10.47 19.26 -0.97
N TYR A 139 11.68 19.03 -1.48
CA TYR A 139 12.24 17.71 -1.65
C TYR A 139 12.74 17.17 -0.32
N PRO A 140 12.33 15.96 0.09
CA PRO A 140 13.04 15.25 1.14
C PRO A 140 14.40 14.86 0.55
N VAL A 141 15.43 15.67 0.80
CA VAL A 141 16.80 15.42 0.33
C VAL A 141 17.23 14.05 0.83
N GLU A 142 17.70 13.16 -0.05
CA GLU A 142 18.14 11.82 0.36
C GLU A 142 19.16 11.93 1.50
N GLU A 143 18.98 11.10 2.52
CA GLU A 143 20.09 10.79 3.42
C GLU A 143 21.18 10.18 2.54
N LYS A 144 22.28 10.92 2.32
CA LYS A 144 23.47 10.34 1.69
C LYS A 144 23.92 9.22 2.61
N GLU A 145 23.48 7.99 2.34
CA GLU A 145 24.04 6.79 2.96
C GLU A 145 25.55 6.92 2.76
N GLY A 146 26.28 7.23 3.83
CA GLY A 146 27.73 7.33 3.78
C GLY A 146 28.27 6.08 3.12
N GLU A 147 29.21 6.25 2.19
CA GLU A 147 29.80 5.26 1.26
C GLU A 147 30.36 3.98 1.91
N LYS A 148 29.55 3.24 2.66
CA LYS A 148 29.92 1.97 3.28
C LYS A 148 29.33 0.85 2.44
N GLY A 149 30.04 0.56 1.35
CA GLY A 149 30.16 -0.79 0.82
C GLY A 149 28.91 -1.41 0.20
N ARG A 150 28.19 -0.69 -0.67
CA ARG A 150 27.35 -1.38 -1.66
C ARG A 150 28.26 -2.17 -2.58
N LYS A 151 28.44 -3.46 -2.31
CA LYS A 151 28.95 -4.43 -3.29
C LYS A 151 28.18 -4.19 -4.59
N GLU A 152 28.93 -4.04 -5.68
CA GLU A 152 28.46 -3.88 -7.06
C GLU A 152 27.71 -5.13 -7.53
N GLY A 153 26.56 -5.40 -6.93
CA GLY A 153 25.57 -6.36 -7.37
C GLY A 153 24.41 -5.57 -7.95
N ARG A 154 24.49 -5.31 -9.26
CA ARG A 154 23.46 -4.75 -10.16
C ARG A 154 22.02 -4.78 -9.59
N ASN A 155 21.64 -3.77 -8.81
CA ASN A 155 20.27 -3.28 -8.79
C ASN A 155 20.34 -1.93 -9.48
N ARG A 156 20.06 -1.91 -10.79
CA ARG A 156 19.65 -0.67 -11.45
C ARG A 156 18.54 -0.11 -10.55
N LYS A 157 18.77 1.03 -9.88
CA LYS A 157 17.68 1.81 -9.27
C LYS A 157 16.66 1.94 -10.40
N SER A 158 15.50 1.29 -10.27
CA SER A 158 14.50 1.30 -11.33
C SER A 158 14.21 2.77 -11.65
N ALA A 159 14.05 3.13 -12.93
CA ALA A 159 13.68 4.50 -13.31
C ALA A 159 12.43 5.00 -12.56
N PHE A 160 11.64 4.05 -12.04
CA PHE A 160 10.41 4.21 -11.29
C PHE A 160 10.46 3.60 -9.88
N ASP A 161 11.65 3.48 -9.27
CA ASP A 161 11.78 2.95 -7.90
C ASP A 161 10.94 3.75 -6.87
N LYS A 162 10.82 3.20 -5.66
CA LYS A 162 9.94 3.62 -4.54
C LYS A 162 9.58 5.11 -4.54
N PRO A 163 8.33 5.49 -4.23
CA PRO A 163 7.86 6.86 -4.38
C PRO A 163 8.77 7.87 -3.70
N TRP A 164 9.04 8.95 -4.42
CA TRP A 164 9.67 10.15 -3.90
C TRP A 164 8.57 11.20 -3.85
N PRO A 165 7.75 11.25 -2.80
CA PRO A 165 6.78 12.33 -2.67
C PRO A 165 7.51 13.66 -2.41
N LEU A 166 6.94 14.75 -2.93
CA LEU A 166 7.22 16.08 -2.40
C LEU A 166 6.50 16.23 -1.06
N VAL A 167 7.13 16.91 -0.10
CA VAL A 167 6.53 17.19 1.21
C VAL A 167 5.94 18.59 1.20
N ILE A 168 4.68 18.70 1.60
CA ILE A 168 3.93 19.95 1.70
C ILE A 168 3.72 20.26 3.19
N THR A 169 4.02 21.49 3.60
CA THR A 169 3.85 21.99 4.98
C THR A 169 3.21 23.37 5.00
N GLY A 170 2.77 23.81 6.18
CA GLY A 170 2.14 25.13 6.35
C GLY A 170 0.77 25.23 5.69
N ILE A 171 0.16 24.10 5.36
CA ILE A 171 -1.17 23.99 4.78
C ILE A 171 -2.24 24.10 5.88
N SER A 172 -3.34 24.80 5.60
CA SER A 172 -4.51 24.85 6.49
C SER A 172 -5.25 23.50 6.53
N ASP A 173 -5.91 23.19 7.64
CA ASP A 173 -6.63 21.91 7.82
C ASP A 173 -7.71 21.72 6.75
N ASP A 174 -8.48 22.77 6.44
CA ASP A 174 -9.58 22.68 5.47
C ASP A 174 -9.05 22.52 4.04
N PHE A 175 -7.94 23.16 3.69
CA PHE A 175 -7.32 22.95 2.38
C PHE A 175 -6.72 21.53 2.27
N MET A 176 -6.11 21.02 3.35
CA MET A 176 -5.63 19.63 3.38
C MET A 176 -6.78 18.63 3.19
N LYS A 177 -7.91 18.82 3.91
CA LYS A 177 -9.10 17.96 3.75
C LYS A 177 -9.59 17.98 2.30
N PHE A 178 -9.65 19.14 1.66
CA PHE A 178 -10.01 19.26 0.25
C PHE A 178 -9.04 18.50 -0.67
N LEU A 179 -7.74 18.71 -0.53
CA LEU A 179 -6.74 18.04 -1.36
C LEU A 179 -6.76 16.53 -1.18
N VAL A 180 -6.96 16.03 0.04
CA VAL A 180 -7.04 14.58 0.33
C VAL A 180 -8.36 13.98 -0.13
N TRP A 181 -9.47 14.73 -0.05
CA TRP A 181 -10.77 14.29 -0.54
C TRP A 181 -10.76 14.16 -2.06
N GLN A 182 -10.32 15.18 -2.79
CA GLN A 182 -10.19 15.14 -4.25
C GLN A 182 -9.05 14.20 -4.69
N GLN A 183 -7.99 14.11 -3.91
CA GLN A 183 -6.78 13.29 -4.05
C GLN A 183 -6.02 13.39 -5.38
N CYS A 184 -6.65 13.11 -6.52
CA CYS A 184 -6.05 13.09 -7.83
C CYS A 184 -6.40 14.37 -8.60
N PHE A 185 -5.37 15.05 -9.09
CA PHE A 185 -5.47 16.27 -9.89
C PHE A 185 -4.74 16.07 -11.22
N PRO A 186 -5.46 15.64 -12.27
CA PRO A 186 -4.93 15.60 -13.63
C PRO A 186 -4.88 17.02 -14.19
N ILE A 187 -3.69 17.64 -14.14
CA ILE A 187 -3.47 19.02 -14.59
C ILE A 187 -3.23 19.07 -16.10
N SER A 188 -2.41 18.14 -16.60
CA SER A 188 -2.07 18.06 -18.02
C SER A 188 -1.82 16.63 -18.41
N SER A 189 -1.65 16.38 -19.71
CA SER A 189 -1.22 15.07 -20.23
C SER A 189 0.13 14.59 -19.66
N ARG A 190 0.91 15.49 -19.05
CA ARG A 190 2.26 15.19 -18.53
C ARG A 190 2.35 15.15 -17.00
N VAL A 191 1.39 15.74 -16.29
CA VAL A 191 1.46 15.90 -14.83
C VAL A 191 0.10 15.60 -14.21
N VAL A 192 0.10 14.57 -13.36
CA VAL A 192 -1.01 14.22 -12.47
C VAL A 192 -0.46 14.19 -11.06
N TRP A 193 -1.04 14.96 -10.15
CA TRP A 193 -0.67 14.94 -8.73
C TRP A 193 -1.66 14.11 -7.92
N ASN A 194 -1.12 13.27 -7.04
CA ASN A 194 -1.89 12.56 -6.03
C ASN A 194 -1.50 13.09 -4.64
N PHE A 195 -2.48 13.48 -3.84
CA PHE A 195 -2.27 13.96 -2.48
C PHE A 195 -2.61 12.87 -1.46
N VAL A 196 -1.60 12.40 -0.73
CA VAL A 196 -1.74 11.30 0.22
C VAL A 196 -1.37 11.78 1.62
N PRO A 197 -2.22 11.56 2.64
CA PRO A 197 -1.87 11.91 4.01
C PRO A 197 -0.73 11.02 4.51
N PHE A 198 0.16 11.58 5.32
CA PHE A 198 1.11 10.77 6.06
C PHE A 198 0.37 10.02 7.17
N ASN A 199 0.57 8.70 7.22
CA ASN A 199 0.00 7.87 8.28
C ASN A 199 1.04 6.84 8.73
N PRO A 200 1.71 7.04 9.88
CA PRO A 200 2.73 6.12 10.39
C PRO A 200 2.25 4.69 10.61
N LYS A 201 0.93 4.48 10.73
CA LYS A 201 0.28 3.19 10.95
C LYS A 201 -0.14 2.50 9.64
N ALA A 202 -0.01 3.17 8.49
CA ALA A 202 -0.37 2.60 7.20
C ALA A 202 0.63 1.52 6.78
N LEU A 203 0.24 0.24 6.94
CA LEU A 203 1.04 -0.91 6.52
C LEU A 203 0.54 -1.51 5.19
N PRO A 204 1.42 -2.20 4.43
CA PRO A 204 1.00 -2.90 3.22
C PRO A 204 -0.14 -3.88 3.49
N TRP A 205 -1.22 -3.78 2.72
CA TRP A 205 -2.28 -4.80 2.73
C TRP A 205 -1.92 -6.02 1.86
N VAL A 206 -1.03 -5.82 0.88
CA VAL A 206 -0.61 -6.90 -0.01
C VAL A 206 0.42 -7.77 0.70
N ILE A 207 0.01 -9.00 1.01
CA ILE A 207 0.79 -9.98 1.75
C ILE A 207 1.75 -10.69 0.80
N SER A 208 1.26 -11.14 -0.35
CA SER A 208 2.01 -12.00 -1.27
C SER A 208 1.44 -11.96 -2.68
N ALA A 209 2.29 -12.27 -3.67
CA ALA A 209 1.87 -12.56 -5.04
C ALA A 209 2.16 -14.04 -5.36
N TYR A 210 1.25 -14.68 -6.09
CA TYR A 210 1.38 -16.08 -6.51
C TYR A 210 1.24 -16.22 -8.03
N GLN A 211 2.02 -17.12 -8.62
CA GLN A 211 1.99 -17.52 -10.03
C GLN A 211 1.90 -19.04 -10.17
N GLY A 212 1.70 -19.52 -11.40
CA GLY A 212 1.68 -20.93 -11.77
C GLY A 212 0.43 -21.32 -12.54
N ASN A 213 0.34 -22.58 -12.98
CA ASN A 213 -0.70 -23.05 -13.92
C ASN A 213 -2.16 -22.91 -13.42
N VAL A 214 -2.34 -22.77 -12.10
CA VAL A 214 -3.63 -22.63 -11.44
C VAL A 214 -4.09 -21.17 -11.34
N VAL A 215 -3.19 -20.21 -11.61
CA VAL A 215 -3.52 -18.80 -11.63
C VAL A 215 -4.21 -18.49 -12.95
N ARG A 216 -5.49 -18.12 -12.88
CA ARG A 216 -6.35 -17.73 -14.01
C ARG A 216 -7.44 -16.80 -13.49
N ASN A 217 -8.06 -16.03 -14.38
CA ASN A 217 -9.24 -15.23 -14.06
C ASN A 217 -10.52 -16.11 -13.99
N ASP A 218 -10.55 -17.01 -13.02
CA ASP A 218 -11.67 -17.93 -12.78
C ASP A 218 -12.06 -17.85 -11.30
N GLN A 219 -13.29 -17.42 -11.02
CA GLN A 219 -13.73 -17.15 -9.65
C GLN A 219 -13.77 -18.41 -8.77
N SER A 220 -14.08 -19.58 -9.34
CA SER A 220 -14.08 -20.84 -8.60
C SER A 220 -12.66 -21.27 -8.23
N LEU A 221 -11.69 -21.13 -9.15
CA LEU A 221 -10.28 -21.40 -8.87
C LEU A 221 -9.70 -20.39 -7.89
N ILE A 222 -10.06 -19.12 -7.97
CA ILE A 222 -9.65 -18.07 -7.02
C ILE A 222 -10.18 -18.40 -5.62
N ALA A 223 -11.46 -18.76 -5.49
CA ALA A 223 -12.06 -19.17 -4.22
C ALA A 223 -11.38 -20.41 -3.63
N GLU A 224 -11.12 -21.43 -4.45
CA GLU A 224 -10.42 -22.65 -4.03
C GLU A 224 -8.97 -22.35 -3.58
N ALA A 225 -8.27 -21.50 -4.31
CA ALA A 225 -6.92 -21.06 -3.96
C ALA A 225 -6.89 -20.32 -2.62
N LEU A 226 -7.85 -19.43 -2.38
CA LEU A 226 -7.99 -18.72 -1.12
C LEU A 226 -8.28 -19.69 0.03
N ALA A 227 -9.17 -20.67 -0.18
CA ALA A 227 -9.48 -21.68 0.81
C ALA A 227 -8.25 -22.53 1.18
N CYS A 228 -7.47 -22.95 0.17
CA CYS A 228 -6.22 -23.69 0.37
C CYS A 228 -5.15 -22.86 1.12
N LEU A 229 -5.03 -21.56 0.82
CA LEU A 229 -4.15 -20.63 1.55
C LEU A 229 -4.57 -20.49 3.01
N LYS A 230 -5.86 -20.27 3.27
CA LYS A 230 -6.42 -20.21 4.63
C LYS A 230 -6.10 -21.48 5.42
N MET A 231 -6.38 -22.65 4.86
CA MET A 231 -6.09 -23.94 5.50
C MET A 231 -4.61 -24.14 5.81
N ALA A 232 -3.72 -23.78 4.88
CA ALA A 232 -2.27 -23.89 5.10
C ALA A 232 -1.83 -23.01 6.28
N VAL A 233 -2.36 -21.80 6.36
CA VAL A 233 -2.07 -20.83 7.42
C VAL A 233 -2.65 -21.27 8.77
N TRP A 234 -3.88 -21.77 8.80
CA TRP A 234 -4.53 -22.25 10.01
C TRP A 234 -3.85 -23.46 10.62
N ARG A 235 -3.08 -24.22 9.83
CA ARG A 235 -2.33 -25.41 10.29
C ARG A 235 -0.86 -25.12 10.61
N ASP A 236 -0.35 -23.92 10.31
CA ASP A 236 1.05 -23.56 10.54
C ASP A 236 1.29 -23.10 11.99
N ILE A 237 1.81 -24.00 12.83
CA ILE A 237 2.05 -23.74 14.26
C ILE A 237 2.96 -22.51 14.50
N PRO A 238 4.10 -22.34 13.80
CA PRO A 238 4.93 -21.14 13.97
C PRO A 238 4.17 -19.84 13.71
N LEU A 239 3.36 -19.81 12.65
CA LEU A 239 2.53 -18.65 12.31
C LEU A 239 1.45 -18.42 13.37
N GLN A 240 0.77 -19.46 13.86
CA GLN A 240 -0.21 -19.34 14.95
C GLN A 240 0.40 -18.72 16.22
N ILE A 241 1.61 -19.12 16.59
CA ILE A 241 2.34 -18.55 17.73
C ILE A 241 2.64 -17.07 17.49
N LEU A 242 3.09 -16.71 16.28
CA LEU A 242 3.36 -15.33 15.91
C LEU A 242 2.08 -14.47 15.95
N VAL A 243 0.98 -14.96 15.38
CA VAL A 243 -0.34 -14.30 15.42
C VAL A 243 -0.77 -14.09 16.87
N LYS A 244 -0.73 -15.13 17.71
CA LYS A 244 -1.06 -15.02 19.14
C LYS A 244 -0.20 -13.97 19.83
N ARG A 245 1.11 -13.94 19.59
CA ARG A 245 2.01 -12.93 20.17
C ARG A 245 1.59 -11.51 19.78
N ILE A 246 1.31 -11.29 18.51
CA ILE A 246 0.87 -10.00 17.97
C ILE A 246 -0.45 -9.57 18.63
N THR A 247 -1.46 -10.44 18.62
CA THR A 247 -2.79 -10.10 19.13
C THR A 247 -2.81 -9.95 20.66
N GLN A 248 -2.01 -10.73 21.39
CA GLN A 248 -1.87 -10.58 22.84
C GLN A 248 -1.25 -9.24 23.23
N ALA A 249 -0.28 -8.72 22.46
CA ALA A 249 0.27 -7.38 22.67
C ALA A 249 -0.78 -6.27 22.50
N GLN A 250 -1.90 -6.55 21.82
CA GLN A 250 -3.05 -5.67 21.66
C GLN A 250 -4.17 -5.92 22.69
N GLY A 251 -3.92 -6.74 23.71
CA GLY A 251 -4.92 -7.11 24.72
C GLY A 251 -5.96 -8.13 24.26
N LYS A 252 -5.81 -8.73 23.07
CA LYS A 252 -6.71 -9.79 22.58
C LYS A 252 -6.23 -11.15 23.10
N SER A 253 -7.09 -11.84 23.83
CA SER A 253 -6.90 -13.23 24.26
C SER A 253 -7.65 -14.19 23.33
N GLY A 254 -7.17 -15.43 23.22
CA GLY A 254 -7.85 -16.48 22.46
C GLY A 254 -6.95 -17.67 22.18
N ASN A 255 -7.54 -18.73 21.62
CA ASN A 255 -6.78 -19.86 21.11
C ASN A 255 -5.95 -19.39 19.89
N PRO A 256 -4.64 -19.74 19.79
CA PRO A 256 -3.81 -19.41 18.63
C PRO A 256 -4.45 -19.74 17.27
N VAL A 257 -5.13 -20.89 17.17
CA VAL A 257 -5.82 -21.30 15.93
C VAL A 257 -6.98 -20.35 15.62
N GLU A 258 -7.83 -20.08 16.60
CA GLU A 258 -8.97 -19.15 16.47
C GLU A 258 -8.50 -17.74 16.05
N LEU A 259 -7.44 -17.24 16.67
CA LEU A 259 -6.85 -15.93 16.34
C LEU A 259 -6.31 -15.91 14.90
N THR A 260 -5.74 -17.02 14.43
CA THR A 260 -5.26 -17.19 13.05
C THR A 260 -6.43 -17.25 12.07
N VAL A 261 -7.53 -17.92 12.42
CA VAL A 261 -8.77 -17.88 11.63
C VAL A 261 -9.28 -16.45 11.50
N LYS A 262 -9.39 -15.72 12.61
CA LYS A 262 -9.82 -14.30 12.64
C LYS A 262 -8.93 -13.42 11.75
N MET A 263 -7.61 -13.58 11.81
CA MET A 263 -6.68 -12.85 10.93
C MET A 263 -7.01 -13.05 9.45
N THR A 264 -7.38 -14.26 9.03
CA THR A 264 -7.67 -14.56 7.61
C THR A 264 -9.06 -14.15 7.14
N GLN A 265 -9.93 -13.63 8.03
CA GLN A 265 -11.28 -13.22 7.66
C GLN A 265 -11.30 -11.96 6.76
N SER A 266 -10.25 -11.15 6.79
CA SER A 266 -10.10 -9.99 5.88
C SER A 266 -9.49 -10.36 4.52
N TRP A 267 -9.05 -11.61 4.34
CA TRP A 267 -8.27 -12.01 3.17
C TRP A 267 -9.12 -12.12 1.92
N ARG A 268 -8.54 -11.64 0.82
CA ARG A 268 -9.05 -11.83 -0.55
C ARG A 268 -7.89 -12.15 -1.49
N LEU A 269 -8.20 -12.85 -2.57
CA LEU A 269 -7.30 -13.02 -3.70
C LEU A 269 -7.78 -12.14 -4.84
N VAL A 270 -6.88 -11.33 -5.39
CA VAL A 270 -7.15 -10.48 -6.54
C VAL A 270 -6.35 -11.01 -7.72
N TYR A 271 -7.03 -11.34 -8.81
CA TYR A 271 -6.39 -11.66 -10.07
C TYR A 271 -5.82 -10.40 -10.71
N THR A 272 -4.60 -10.47 -11.21
CA THR A 272 -3.93 -9.34 -11.86
C THR A 272 -3.15 -9.82 -13.07
N GLU A 273 -3.41 -9.18 -14.21
CA GLU A 273 -2.57 -9.33 -15.39
C GLU A 273 -1.28 -8.54 -15.23
N THR A 274 -0.19 -9.12 -15.70
CA THR A 274 1.15 -8.55 -15.64
C THR A 274 1.79 -8.64 -17.02
N LYS A 275 2.81 -7.82 -17.23
CA LYS A 275 3.66 -7.90 -18.41
C LYS A 275 5.11 -7.87 -17.99
N ASN A 276 5.92 -8.75 -18.57
CA ASN A 276 7.36 -8.65 -18.43
C ASN A 276 7.93 -7.54 -19.34
N LEU A 277 9.24 -7.36 -19.33
CA LEU A 277 9.93 -6.35 -20.17
C LEU A 277 9.79 -6.63 -21.66
N ASP A 278 9.60 -7.89 -22.04
CA ASP A 278 9.38 -8.33 -23.43
C ASP A 278 7.90 -8.23 -23.86
N ASN A 279 7.06 -7.63 -23.00
CA ASN A 279 5.62 -7.48 -23.19
C ASN A 279 4.86 -8.83 -23.27
N ASP A 280 5.48 -9.92 -22.82
CA ASP A 280 4.79 -11.19 -22.60
C ASP A 280 3.86 -11.05 -21.41
N LYS A 281 2.65 -11.56 -21.61
CA LYS A 281 1.62 -11.58 -20.58
C LYS A 281 1.98 -12.62 -19.51
N GLY A 282 1.89 -12.21 -18.26
CA GLY A 282 1.91 -13.09 -17.10
C GLY A 282 0.68 -12.86 -16.24
N GLU A 283 0.35 -13.81 -15.39
CA GLU A 283 -0.82 -13.74 -14.52
C GLU A 283 -0.41 -14.01 -13.09
N VAL A 284 -0.94 -13.22 -12.15
CA VAL A 284 -0.70 -13.42 -10.71
C VAL A 284 -1.98 -13.32 -9.90
N LEU A 285 -2.00 -14.02 -8.77
CA LEU A 285 -2.96 -13.81 -7.69
C LEU A 285 -2.28 -13.04 -6.57
N LEU A 286 -2.79 -11.85 -6.25
CA LEU A 286 -2.36 -11.06 -5.10
C LEU A 286 -3.18 -11.48 -3.88
N LEU A 287 -2.52 -11.98 -2.85
CA LEU A 287 -3.11 -12.16 -1.53
C LEU A 287 -3.06 -10.85 -0.77
N ILE A 288 -4.24 -10.34 -0.46
CA ILE A 288 -4.44 -9.07 0.20
C ILE A 288 -5.24 -9.30 1.47
N GLY A 289 -4.87 -8.64 2.56
CA GLY A 289 -5.55 -8.75 3.84
C GLY A 289 -5.22 -7.58 4.77
N GLU A 290 -6.11 -7.32 5.70
CA GLU A 290 -5.91 -6.28 6.70
C GLU A 290 -4.73 -6.62 7.62
N PRO A 291 -3.77 -5.69 7.83
CA PRO A 291 -2.71 -5.87 8.81
C PRO A 291 -3.27 -6.06 10.23
N ILE A 292 -2.85 -7.13 10.92
CA ILE A 292 -3.25 -7.38 12.32
C ILE A 292 -2.33 -6.69 13.35
N THR A 293 -1.50 -5.74 12.92
CA THR A 293 -0.54 -5.01 13.77
C THR A 293 -0.26 -3.65 13.15
N GLU A 294 0.22 -2.70 13.96
CA GLU A 294 0.76 -1.41 13.50
C GLU A 294 2.30 -1.44 13.42
N ASP A 295 2.95 -2.50 13.93
CA ASP A 295 4.39 -2.70 13.87
C ASP A 295 4.81 -3.31 12.52
N LEU A 296 5.61 -2.56 11.76
CA LEU A 296 6.08 -2.92 10.43
C LEU A 296 6.93 -4.21 10.41
N ASP A 297 7.77 -4.42 11.42
CA ASP A 297 8.68 -5.57 11.45
C ASP A 297 7.91 -6.85 11.80
N LEU A 298 6.95 -6.77 12.71
CA LEU A 298 5.99 -7.85 12.97
C LEU A 298 5.15 -8.18 11.73
N HIS A 299 4.66 -7.16 11.01
CA HIS A 299 3.92 -7.35 9.77
C HIS A 299 4.78 -8.01 8.68
N ARG A 300 6.04 -7.60 8.53
CA ARG A 300 6.99 -8.22 7.60
C ARG A 300 7.29 -9.67 7.97
N ALA A 301 7.48 -9.97 9.26
CA ALA A 301 7.70 -11.33 9.74
C ALA A 301 6.50 -12.22 9.42
N LEU A 302 5.27 -11.73 9.63
CA LEU A 302 4.04 -12.41 9.28
C LEU A 302 3.96 -12.71 7.77
N ALA A 303 4.15 -11.69 6.93
CA ALA A 303 4.12 -11.83 5.48
C ALA A 303 5.22 -12.78 4.98
N ALA A 304 6.42 -12.71 5.54
CA ALA A 304 7.52 -13.62 5.20
C ALA A 304 7.22 -15.08 5.54
N HIS A 305 6.54 -15.34 6.67
CA HIS A 305 6.08 -16.68 7.00
C HIS A 305 5.05 -17.20 5.98
N ILE A 306 4.03 -16.39 5.67
CA ILE A 306 2.98 -16.76 4.71
C ILE A 306 3.57 -17.08 3.33
N ARG A 307 4.53 -16.28 2.85
CA ARG A 307 5.20 -16.49 1.54
C ARG A 307 5.96 -17.81 1.43
N ARG A 308 6.39 -18.40 2.55
CA ARG A 308 7.13 -19.67 2.58
C ARG A 308 6.22 -20.89 2.55
N LEU A 309 4.92 -20.72 2.76
CA LEU A 309 3.98 -21.83 2.79
C LEU A 309 3.89 -22.50 1.41
N ARG A 310 3.84 -23.84 1.43
CA ARG A 310 3.67 -24.65 0.22
C ARG A 310 2.19 -24.95 0.06
N VAL A 311 1.52 -24.22 -0.83
CA VAL A 311 0.10 -24.40 -1.09
C VAL A 311 -0.12 -25.08 -2.43
N ARG A 312 -1.04 -26.05 -2.46
CA ARG A 312 -1.48 -26.73 -3.67
C ARG A 312 -2.97 -26.54 -3.87
N VAL A 313 -3.37 -26.38 -5.13
CA VAL A 313 -4.76 -26.25 -5.59
C VAL A 313 -4.92 -27.24 -6.73
N ASN A 314 -5.84 -28.21 -6.61
CA ASN A 314 -6.03 -29.27 -7.62
C ASN A 314 -4.72 -29.93 -8.07
N TYR A 315 -3.86 -30.32 -7.11
CA TYR A 315 -2.52 -30.90 -7.31
C TYR A 315 -1.44 -29.97 -7.88
N GLN A 316 -1.80 -28.77 -8.33
CA GLN A 316 -0.87 -27.76 -8.84
C GLN A 316 -0.37 -26.87 -7.71
N ARG A 317 0.89 -26.44 -7.76
CA ARG A 317 1.49 -25.61 -6.71
C ARG A 317 1.28 -24.12 -7.01
N LEU A 318 0.87 -23.35 -6.00
CA LEU A 318 1.00 -21.89 -6.02
C LEU A 318 2.46 -21.53 -5.75
N LEU A 319 3.10 -20.87 -6.72
CA LEU A 319 4.47 -20.43 -6.62
C LEU A 319 4.51 -19.00 -6.14
N ASN A 320 5.23 -18.72 -5.07
CA ASN A 320 5.43 -17.35 -4.60
C ASN A 320 6.25 -16.56 -5.63
N VAL A 321 5.86 -15.31 -5.87
CA VAL A 321 6.70 -14.36 -6.60
C VAL A 321 7.48 -13.54 -5.58
N ASP A 322 8.81 -13.59 -5.64
CA ASP A 322 9.70 -12.97 -4.64
C ASP A 322 9.49 -11.44 -4.51
N LYS A 323 8.94 -10.81 -5.54
CA LYS A 323 8.62 -9.37 -5.58
C LYS A 323 7.11 -9.15 -5.60
N ILE A 324 6.63 -8.30 -4.70
CA ILE A 324 5.27 -7.75 -4.80
C ILE A 324 5.18 -6.94 -6.09
N ILE A 325 4.22 -7.29 -6.92
CA ILE A 325 3.93 -6.58 -8.17
C ILE A 325 3.04 -5.39 -7.79
N GLY A 326 3.66 -4.22 -7.67
CA GLY A 326 2.96 -2.95 -7.55
C GLY A 326 3.00 -2.17 -8.86
N CYS A 327 2.20 -1.13 -8.95
CA CYS A 327 2.16 -0.24 -10.09
C CYS A 327 3.31 0.78 -9.99
N ASP A 328 4.18 0.81 -10.99
CA ASP A 328 5.27 1.78 -11.08
C ASP A 328 4.75 3.21 -11.33
N TRP A 329 3.52 3.37 -11.82
CA TRP A 329 2.96 4.67 -12.14
C TRP A 329 2.31 5.34 -10.94
N CYS A 330 1.22 4.76 -10.43
CA CYS A 330 0.49 5.34 -9.30
C CYS A 330 1.10 4.94 -7.94
N LYS A 331 1.94 3.90 -7.88
CA LYS A 331 2.58 3.36 -6.66
C LYS A 331 1.68 2.54 -5.73
N ASN A 332 0.42 2.30 -6.11
CA ASN A 332 -0.41 1.30 -5.43
C ASN A 332 0.17 -0.11 -5.60
N GLN A 333 -0.16 -0.99 -4.66
CA GLN A 333 0.36 -2.37 -4.63
C GLN A 333 -0.64 -3.43 -5.10
N ASP A 334 -1.89 -3.07 -5.31
CA ASP A 334 -3.00 -3.99 -5.61
C ASP A 334 -3.15 -4.32 -7.10
N HIS A 335 -2.34 -3.71 -7.96
CA HIS A 335 -2.34 -3.96 -9.41
C HIS A 335 -0.95 -3.72 -10.01
N SER A 336 -0.75 -4.25 -11.22
CA SER A 336 0.48 -4.03 -12.00
C SER A 336 0.43 -2.72 -12.79
N SER A 337 1.57 -2.23 -13.24
CA SER A 337 1.66 -1.05 -14.13
C SER A 337 0.82 -1.18 -15.41
N HIS A 338 0.63 -2.41 -15.92
CA HIS A 338 -0.19 -2.67 -17.10
C HIS A 338 -1.69 -2.50 -16.83
N ALA A 339 -2.13 -2.83 -15.61
CA ALA A 339 -3.52 -2.76 -15.18
C ALA A 339 -3.81 -1.46 -14.40
N CYS A 340 -3.00 -0.41 -14.57
CA CYS A 340 -3.21 0.84 -13.83
C CYS A 340 -4.51 1.53 -14.27
N PRO A 341 -5.42 1.85 -13.33
CA PRO A 341 -6.71 2.48 -13.66
C PRO A 341 -6.61 4.00 -13.88
N PHE A 342 -5.45 4.59 -13.56
CA PHE A 342 -5.19 6.00 -13.80
C PHE A 342 -4.86 6.24 -15.28
N PRO A 343 -5.21 7.41 -15.83
CA PRO A 343 -4.97 7.72 -17.24
C PRO A 343 -3.48 7.60 -17.53
N GLY A 344 -3.12 6.75 -18.50
CA GLY A 344 -1.72 6.54 -18.87
C GLY A 344 -1.14 7.82 -19.48
N ILE A 345 0.01 8.28 -19.00
CA ILE A 345 0.73 9.42 -19.58
C ILE A 345 1.13 9.15 -21.06
N ASP A 346 1.22 7.88 -21.47
CA ASP A 346 1.45 7.47 -22.87
C ASP A 346 0.18 7.18 -23.68
N SER A 347 -1.02 7.39 -23.11
CA SER A 347 -2.29 7.28 -23.84
C SER A 347 -2.68 8.56 -24.59
N ALA A 348 -1.77 9.54 -24.70
CA ALA A 348 -1.91 10.67 -25.61
C ALA A 348 -2.01 10.24 -27.10
N ALA A 349 -1.76 8.97 -27.43
CA ALA A 349 -2.08 8.38 -28.73
C ALA A 349 -3.49 7.72 -28.81
N ARG A 350 -4.30 7.71 -27.74
CA ARG A 350 -5.64 7.08 -27.71
C ARG A 350 -6.74 7.87 -27.00
N MET A 351 -6.46 9.00 -26.36
CA MET A 351 -7.51 9.95 -25.99
C MET A 351 -7.80 10.90 -27.16
N VAL A 352 -8.57 10.40 -28.14
CA VAL A 352 -9.35 11.28 -29.00
C VAL A 352 -10.44 11.88 -28.11
N TRP A 353 -10.24 13.12 -27.68
CA TRP A 353 -11.33 13.90 -27.12
C TRP A 353 -12.30 14.24 -28.26
N PRO A 354 -13.62 14.05 -28.09
CA PRO A 354 -14.58 14.53 -29.06
C PRO A 354 -14.51 16.06 -29.07
N ASN A 355 -14.22 16.64 -30.23
CA ASN A 355 -14.31 18.07 -30.47
C ASN A 355 -15.73 18.56 -30.17
N HIS A 356 -15.87 19.39 -29.14
CA HIS A 356 -17.01 20.29 -28.99
C HIS A 356 -16.51 21.66 -28.55
#